data_AF-A0A524PS08-F1
#
_entry.id   AF-A0A524PS08-F1
#
_cell.length_a   1.000
_cell.length_b   1.000
_cell.length_c   1.000
_cell.angle_alpha   90.00
_cell.angle_beta   90.00
_cell.angle_gamma   90.00
#
_symmetry.space_group_name_H-M   'P 1'
#
loop_
_entity.id
_entity.type
_entity.pdbx_description
1 polymer ?
#
loop_
_entity_poly.entity_id
_entity_poly.type
_entity_poly.pdbx_seq_one_letter_code
_entity_poly.pdbx_strand_id
1 'polypeptide(L)'
;MDLKSFVDIRRPKEPDLVLFITVLALAGIGIAMIYSASAVYSMKTFSDSNYFLKKQLLWFAVGLMLLLLFKEIDYRNYIRHTKIMLLVSLILLSLVFIPGIGHTVKGSMRWLGAGGFAFQPSEFVKIFVVIY
;
A
#
# COMPACT_ATOMS: atom_id res chain seq x y z
N MET A 1 -5.84 -28.01 -33.05
CA MET A 1 -6.71 -27.45 -31.99
C MET A 1 -5.82 -26.58 -31.11
N ASP A 2 -5.70 -25.30 -31.48
CA ASP A 2 -4.70 -24.37 -30.94
C ASP A 2 -5.06 -23.88 -29.53
N LEU A 3 -4.25 -24.24 -28.53
CA LEU A 3 -4.37 -23.76 -27.14
C LEU A 3 -4.17 -22.24 -26.96
N LYS A 4 -3.82 -21.50 -28.02
CA LYS A 4 -3.62 -20.05 -27.98
C LYS A 4 -4.91 -19.23 -28.00
N SER A 5 -6.08 -19.88 -28.16
CA SER A 5 -7.39 -19.22 -28.18
C SER A 5 -8.00 -18.97 -26.79
N PHE A 6 -7.53 -19.64 -25.74
CA PHE A 6 -8.06 -19.49 -24.37
C PHE A 6 -7.41 -18.35 -23.57
N VAL A 7 -6.25 -17.88 -24.02
CA VAL A 7 -5.54 -16.78 -23.38
C VAL A 7 -5.47 -15.65 -24.39
N ASP A 8 -6.51 -14.83 -24.44
CA ASP A 8 -6.47 -13.57 -25.19
C ASP A 8 -5.57 -12.58 -24.43
N ILE A 9 -4.27 -12.62 -24.74
CA ILE A 9 -3.22 -11.76 -24.15
C ILE A 9 -3.15 -10.39 -24.87
N ARG A 10 -4.12 -10.04 -25.73
CA ARG A 10 -3.97 -8.94 -26.71
C ARG A 10 -5.02 -7.83 -26.63
N ARG A 11 -5.85 -7.77 -25.60
CA ARG A 11 -6.70 -6.59 -25.38
C ARG A 11 -6.25 -5.83 -24.13
N PRO A 12 -6.02 -4.50 -24.20
CA PRO A 12 -6.04 -3.69 -23.00
C PRO A 12 -7.41 -3.91 -22.38
N LYS A 13 -7.47 -4.70 -21.31
CA LYS A 13 -8.73 -4.93 -20.60
C LYS A 13 -9.19 -3.57 -20.11
N GLU A 14 -10.41 -3.20 -20.46
CA GLU A 14 -11.06 -2.03 -19.88
C GLU A 14 -10.95 -2.13 -18.35
N PRO A 15 -10.71 -1.01 -17.65
CA PRO A 15 -10.63 -1.02 -16.20
C PRO A 15 -11.87 -1.72 -15.61
N ASP A 16 -11.66 -2.67 -14.70
CA ASP A 16 -12.76 -3.31 -14.00
C ASP A 16 -13.41 -2.28 -13.05
N LEU A 17 -14.44 -1.61 -13.55
CA LEU A 17 -15.16 -0.57 -12.84
C LEU A 17 -15.87 -1.11 -11.60
N VAL A 18 -16.31 -2.37 -11.63
CA VAL A 18 -16.96 -3.01 -10.48
C VAL A 18 -15.96 -3.16 -9.35
N LEU A 19 -14.76 -3.68 -9.64
CA LEU A 19 -13.69 -3.79 -8.66
C LEU A 19 -13.28 -2.41 -8.12
N PHE A 20 -13.13 -1.42 -9.00
CA PHE A 20 -12.73 -0.07 -8.61
C PHE A 20 -13.75 0.58 -7.66
N ILE A 21 -15.04 0.54 -8.01
CA ILE A 21 -16.12 1.08 -7.17
C ILE A 21 -16.20 0.33 -5.84
N THR A 22 -16.03 -0.99 -5.85
CA THR A 22 -16.05 -1.82 -4.64
C THR A 22 -14.91 -1.41 -3.67
N VAL A 23 -13.70 -1.22 -4.19
CA VAL A 23 -12.55 -0.76 -3.40
C VAL A 23 -12.80 0.63 -2.82
N LEU A 24 -13.36 1.57 -3.60
CA LEU A 24 -13.70 2.91 -3.11
C LEU A 24 -14.78 2.87 -2.02
N ALA A 25 -15.80 2.03 -2.17
CA ALA A 25 -16.85 1.87 -1.17
C ALA A 25 -16.28 1.32 0.15
N LEU A 26 -15.47 0.26 0.08
CA LEU A 26 -14.80 -0.31 1.25
C LEU A 26 -13.86 0.70 1.93
N ALA A 27 -13.11 1.48 1.15
CA ALA A 27 -12.26 2.53 1.69
C ALA A 27 -13.07 3.63 2.40
N GLY A 28 -14.19 4.06 1.82
CA GLY A 28 -15.11 5.03 2.42
C GLY A 28 -15.68 4.54 3.76
N ILE A 29 -16.11 3.28 3.82
CA ILE A 29 -16.56 2.64 5.07
C ILE A 29 -15.41 2.62 6.10
N GLY A 30 -14.20 2.25 5.68
CA GLY A 30 -13.03 2.24 6.55
C GLY A 30 -12.69 3.62 7.13
N ILE A 31 -12.78 4.68 6.33
CA ILE A 31 -12.56 6.07 6.78
C ILE A 31 -13.61 6.46 7.84
N ALA A 32 -14.88 6.14 7.61
CA ALA A 32 -15.95 6.40 8.57
C ALA A 32 -15.73 5.65 9.90
N MET A 33 -15.30 4.39 9.82
CA MET A 33 -14.99 3.57 10.99
C MET A 33 -13.80 4.12 11.80
N ILE A 34 -12.75 4.63 11.15
CA ILE A 34 -11.61 5.23 11.83
C ILE A 34 -12.05 6.48 12.62
N TYR A 35 -12.88 7.33 12.02
CA TYR A 35 -13.43 8.48 12.71
C TYR A 35 -14.25 8.05 13.93
N SER A 36 -15.18 7.09 13.77
CA SER A 36 -16.02 6.58 14.85
C SER A 36 -15.21 6.02 16.02
N ALA A 37 -14.21 5.17 15.74
CA ALA A 37 -13.40 4.53 16.78
C ALA A 37 -12.39 5.49 17.45
N SER A 38 -11.94 6.52 16.74
CA SER A 38 -10.82 7.36 17.19
C SER A 38 -11.24 8.74 17.70
N ALA A 39 -12.45 9.22 17.41
CA ALA A 39 -12.88 10.59 17.71
C ALA A 39 -12.77 10.98 19.19
N VAL A 40 -13.12 10.06 20.10
CA VAL A 40 -13.03 10.31 21.55
C VAL A 40 -11.57 10.35 22.02
N TYR A 41 -10.74 9.47 21.46
CA TYR A 41 -9.32 9.39 21.79
C TYR A 41 -8.53 10.60 21.24
N SER A 42 -8.84 11.03 20.02
CA SER A 42 -8.20 12.17 19.38
C SER A 42 -8.57 13.50 20.03
N MET A 43 -9.83 13.65 20.45
CA MET A 43 -10.26 14.82 21.24
C MET A 43 -9.52 14.92 22.57
N LYS A 44 -9.28 13.80 23.27
CA LYS A 44 -8.55 13.79 24.54
C LYS A 44 -7.04 14.00 24.40
N THR A 45 -6.43 13.52 23.32
CA THR A 45 -4.96 13.48 23.16
C THR A 45 -4.42 14.64 22.33
N PHE A 46 -5.16 15.06 21.30
CA PHE A 46 -4.72 16.05 20.33
C PHE A 46 -5.62 17.30 20.27
N SER A 47 -6.66 17.35 21.11
CA SER A 47 -7.68 18.42 21.13
C SER A 47 -8.39 18.64 19.78
N ASP A 48 -8.28 17.68 18.85
CA ASP A 48 -8.91 17.69 17.53
C ASP A 48 -9.51 16.31 17.26
N SER A 49 -10.84 16.19 17.27
CA SER A 49 -11.54 14.94 16.98
C SER A 49 -11.23 14.40 15.58
N ASN A 50 -10.90 15.30 14.64
CA ASN A 50 -10.65 14.98 13.25
C ASN A 50 -9.18 14.64 12.94
N TYR A 51 -8.30 14.59 13.95
CA TYR A 51 -6.87 14.36 13.73
C TYR A 51 -6.57 13.10 12.89
N PHE A 52 -7.11 11.95 13.30
CA PHE A 52 -6.91 10.69 12.56
C PHE A 52 -7.68 10.65 11.23
N LEU A 53 -8.84 11.32 11.16
CA LEU A 53 -9.60 11.44 9.92
C LEU A 53 -8.81 12.20 8.84
N LYS A 54 -8.22 13.36 9.20
CA LYS A 54 -7.37 14.16 8.30
C LYS A 54 -6.18 13.35 7.80
N LYS A 55 -5.50 12.63 8.70
CA LYS A 55 -4.40 11.73 8.33
C LYS A 55 -4.84 10.62 7.37
N GLN A 56 -5.96 9.97 7.66
CA GLN A 56 -6.48 8.90 6.81
C GLN A 56 -6.86 9.42 5.42
N LEU A 57 -7.50 10.59 5.33
CA LEU A 57 -7.84 11.23 4.05
C LEU A 57 -6.60 11.59 3.24
N LEU A 58 -5.55 12.10 3.89
CA LEU A 58 -4.27 12.39 3.24
C LEU A 58 -3.65 11.12 2.65
N TRP A 59 -3.55 10.04 3.43
CA TRP A 59 -2.99 8.77 2.95
C TRP A 59 -3.85 8.11 1.87
N PHE A 60 -5.17 8.22 1.97
CA PHE A 60 -6.09 7.77 0.94
C PHE A 60 -5.89 8.53 -0.38
N ALA A 61 -5.75 9.86 -0.32
CA ALA A 61 -5.48 10.69 -1.51
C ALA A 61 -4.12 10.35 -2.15
N VAL A 62 -3.07 10.16 -1.34
CA VAL A 62 -1.75 9.72 -1.83
C VAL A 62 -1.88 8.34 -2.48
N GLY A 63 -2.59 7.39 -1.86
CA GLY A 63 -2.82 6.05 -2.40
C GLY A 63 -3.57 6.08 -3.73
N LEU A 64 -4.60 6.93 -3.86
CA LEU A 64 -5.32 7.12 -5.13
C LEU A 64 -4.44 7.73 -6.22
N MET A 65 -3.61 8.73 -5.88
CA MET A 65 -2.65 9.29 -6.82
C MET A 65 -1.66 8.23 -7.31
N LEU A 66 -1.11 7.42 -6.40
CA LEU A 66 -0.24 6.31 -6.77
C LEU A 66 -0.96 5.29 -7.65
N LEU A 67 -2.21 4.91 -7.34
CA LEU A 67 -3.00 4.01 -8.18
C LEU A 67 -3.14 4.55 -9.61
N LEU A 68 -3.45 5.84 -9.77
CA LEU A 68 -3.60 6.47 -11.09
C LEU A 68 -2.28 6.53 -11.87
N LEU A 69 -1.14 6.70 -11.19
CA LEU A 69 0.18 6.69 -11.82
C LEU A 69 0.60 5.27 -12.23
N PHE A 70 0.39 4.29 -11.35
CA PHE A 70 0.84 2.91 -11.56
C PHE A 70 -0.04 2.13 -12.55
N LYS A 71 -1.32 2.50 -12.72
CA LYS A 71 -2.20 1.82 -13.69
C LYS A 71 -1.69 1.95 -15.15
N GLU A 72 -0.98 3.04 -15.46
CA GLU A 72 -0.47 3.33 -16.80
C GLU A 72 0.83 2.54 -17.12
N ILE A 73 1.45 1.92 -16.10
CA ILE A 73 2.72 1.20 -16.28
C ILE A 73 2.43 -0.26 -16.62
N ASP A 74 2.90 -0.71 -17.79
CA ASP A 74 2.77 -2.10 -18.24
C ASP A 74 3.46 -3.05 -17.24
N TYR A 75 2.70 -4.03 -16.74
CA TYR A 75 3.19 -5.02 -15.78
C TYR A 75 4.38 -5.83 -16.31
N ARG A 76 4.52 -5.96 -17.64
CA ARG A 76 5.64 -6.66 -18.28
C ARG A 76 6.98 -5.99 -18.00
N ASN A 77 6.99 -4.67 -17.76
CA ASN A 77 8.21 -3.96 -17.39
C ASN A 77 8.70 -4.35 -15.99
N TYR A 78 7.80 -4.71 -15.07
CA TYR A 78 8.18 -5.20 -13.75
C TYR A 78 8.81 -6.60 -13.84
N ILE A 79 8.26 -7.49 -14.67
CA ILE A 79 8.76 -8.87 -14.86
C ILE A 79 10.23 -8.89 -15.32
N ARG A 80 10.66 -7.91 -16.11
CA ARG A 80 12.07 -7.82 -16.55
C ARG A 80 13.04 -7.51 -15.41
N HIS A 81 12.57 -6.81 -14.38
CA HIS A 81 13.40 -6.33 -13.27
C HIS A 81 13.21 -7.15 -11.98
N THR A 82 12.43 -8.23 -12.02
CA THR A 82 12.04 -9.01 -10.84
C THR A 82 13.22 -9.45 -9.96
N LYS A 83 14.34 -9.89 -10.55
CA LYS A 83 15.53 -10.28 -9.78
C LYS A 83 16.13 -9.12 -8.97
N ILE A 84 16.15 -7.92 -9.55
CA ILE A 84 16.60 -6.71 -8.85
C ILE A 84 15.58 -6.33 -7.77
N MET A 85 14.28 -6.40 -8.07
CA MET A 85 13.22 -6.10 -7.11
C MET A 85 13.23 -7.05 -5.90
N LEU A 86 13.53 -8.33 -6.10
CA LEU A 86 13.70 -9.31 -5.04
C LEU A 86 14.91 -8.97 -4.15
N LEU A 87 16.04 -8.63 -4.76
CA LEU A 87 17.24 -8.22 -4.02
C LEU A 87 16.98 -6.96 -3.19
N VAL A 88 16.35 -5.95 -3.79
CA VAL A 88 15.94 -4.72 -3.08
C VAL A 88 15.01 -5.06 -1.92
N SER A 89 14.06 -5.98 -2.10
CA SER A 89 13.15 -6.44 -1.04
C SER A 89 13.88 -7.04 0.16
N LEU A 90 14.87 -7.90 -0.10
CA LEU A 90 15.69 -8.53 0.94
C LEU A 90 16.53 -7.50 1.69
N ILE A 91 17.10 -6.53 0.97
CA ILE A 91 17.84 -5.41 1.59
C ILE A 91 16.89 -4.59 2.46
N LEU A 92 15.71 -4.24 1.96
CA LEU A 92 14.71 -3.43 2.69
C LEU A 92 14.24 -4.11 3.98
N LEU A 93 14.04 -5.43 3.95
CA LEU A 93 13.73 -6.23 5.15
C LEU A 93 14.90 -6.24 6.13
N SER A 94 16.12 -6.35 5.62
CA SER A 94 17.33 -6.38 6.45
C SER A 94 17.58 -5.03 7.14
N LEU A 95 17.25 -3.91 6.50
CA LEU A 95 17.36 -2.56 7.06
C LEU A 95 16.53 -2.37 8.35
N VAL A 96 15.45 -3.14 8.53
CA VAL A 96 14.62 -3.09 9.75
C VAL A 96 15.41 -3.50 10.99
N PHE A 97 16.43 -4.36 10.84
CA PHE A 97 17.25 -4.82 11.96
C PHE A 97 18.34 -3.83 12.36
N ILE A 98 18.56 -2.74 11.62
CA ILE A 98 19.58 -1.76 11.95
C ILE A 98 19.07 -0.88 13.11
N PRO A 99 19.72 -0.92 14.29
CA PRO A 99 19.35 -0.07 15.42
C PRO A 99 19.55 1.40 15.05
N GLY A 100 18.49 2.21 15.20
CA GLY A 100 18.45 3.63 14.82
C GLY A 100 17.60 3.92 13.58
N ILE A 101 17.31 2.94 12.73
CA ILE A 101 16.42 3.10 11.56
C ILE A 101 15.08 2.38 11.78
N GLY A 102 15.10 1.18 12.36
CA GLY A 102 13.88 0.49 12.73
C GLY A 102 13.29 1.01 14.05
N HIS A 103 11.98 1.20 14.07
CA HIS A 103 11.23 1.52 15.27
C HIS A 103 10.54 0.29 15.83
N THR A 104 10.71 0.06 17.14
CA THR A 104 9.98 -0.92 17.91
C THR A 104 8.60 -0.37 18.26
N VAL A 105 7.56 -0.95 17.67
CA VAL A 105 6.16 -0.65 18.00
C VAL A 105 5.56 -1.91 18.62
N LYS A 106 5.00 -1.81 19.83
CA LYS A 106 4.43 -2.95 20.58
C LYS A 106 5.40 -4.16 20.72
N GLY A 107 6.68 -3.90 20.94
CA GLY A 107 7.70 -4.95 21.17
C GLY A 107 8.25 -5.63 19.91
N SER A 108 7.87 -5.20 18.70
CA SER A 108 8.44 -5.74 17.44
C SER A 108 8.96 -4.63 16.53
N MET A 109 10.15 -4.84 15.98
CA MET A 109 10.80 -3.96 15.00
C MET A 109 10.29 -4.36 13.61
N ARG A 110 9.33 -3.59 13.06
CA ARG A 110 8.70 -3.86 11.75
C ARG A 110 8.61 -2.62 10.86
N TRP A 111 8.78 -1.46 11.46
CA TRP A 111 8.56 -0.18 10.81
C TRP A 111 9.89 0.53 10.66
N LEU A 112 10.19 0.98 9.45
CA LEU A 112 11.23 1.96 9.18
C LEU A 112 10.57 3.34 9.25
N GLY A 113 11.10 4.28 10.00
CA GLY A 113 10.47 5.60 10.08
C GLY A 113 11.22 6.57 10.96
N ALA A 114 10.80 7.83 10.92
CA ALA A 114 11.20 8.88 11.85
C ALA A 114 10.13 9.97 11.86
N GLY A 115 9.80 10.52 13.03
CA GLY A 115 9.13 11.82 13.17
C GLY A 115 7.75 12.03 12.51
N GLY A 116 7.05 10.97 12.06
CA GLY A 116 5.70 11.08 11.49
C GLY A 116 5.44 10.27 10.22
N PHE A 117 6.49 9.77 9.56
CA PHE A 117 6.38 8.80 8.46
C PHE A 117 6.82 7.42 8.96
N ALA A 118 5.95 6.43 8.75
CA ALA A 118 6.23 5.05 9.10
C ALA A 118 5.99 4.20 7.85
N PHE A 119 7.03 3.53 7.42
CA PHE A 119 7.06 2.69 6.24
C PHE A 119 7.30 1.25 6.66
N GLN A 120 6.49 0.34 6.14
CA GLN A 120 6.62 -1.08 6.44
C GLN A 120 7.20 -1.80 5.21
N PRO A 121 8.48 -2.23 5.26
CA PRO A 121 9.12 -2.90 4.12
C PRO A 121 8.37 -4.12 3.61
N SER A 122 7.70 -4.86 4.50
CA SER A 122 6.94 -6.06 4.12
C SER A 122 5.75 -5.76 3.19
N GLU A 123 5.19 -4.55 3.21
CA GLU A 123 4.15 -4.16 2.25
C GLU A 123 4.69 -4.11 0.82
N PHE A 124 5.91 -3.58 0.65
CA PHE A 124 6.59 -3.53 -0.65
C PHE A 124 7.03 -4.92 -1.12
N VAL A 125 7.58 -5.73 -0.21
CA VAL A 125 8.03 -7.09 -0.54
C VAL A 125 6.89 -7.96 -1.07
N LYS A 126 5.67 -7.87 -0.52
CA LYS A 126 4.52 -8.65 -1.00
C LYS A 126 4.27 -8.44 -2.50
N ILE A 127 4.35 -7.20 -2.98
CA ILE A 127 4.11 -6.87 -4.39
C ILE A 127 5.18 -7.54 -5.26
N PHE A 128 6.45 -7.44 -4.88
CA PHE A 128 7.56 -7.98 -5.68
C PHE A 128 7.63 -9.50 -5.65
N VAL A 129 7.25 -10.13 -4.54
CA VAL A 129 7.15 -11.60 -4.44
C VAL A 129 6.01 -12.13 -5.31
N VAL A 130 4.88 -11.41 -5.42
CA VAL A 130 3.78 -11.81 -6.32
C VAL A 130 4.14 -11.66 -7.79
N ILE A 131 5.00 -10.70 -8.13
CA ILE A 131 5.47 -10.47 -9.51
C ILE A 131 6.57 -11.48 -9.91
N TYR A 132 7.29 -12.06 -8.94
CA TYR A 132 8.33 -13.08 -9.16
C TYR A 132 7.75 -14.45 -9.48
#